data_AF-W8YHR9-F1
#
_entry.id   AF-W8YHR9-F1
#
_cell.length_a   1.000
_cell.length_b   1.000
_cell.length_c   1.000
_cell.angle_alpha   90.00
_cell.angle_beta   90.00
_cell.angle_gamma   90.00
#
_symmetry.space_group_name_H-M   'P 1'
#
loop_
_entity.id
_entity.type
_entity.pdbx_description
1 polymer ?
#
loop_
_entity_poly.entity_id
_entity_poly.type
_entity_poly.pdbx_seq_one_letter_code
_entity_poly.pdbx_strand_id
1 'polypeptide(L)'
;MEKARSIPDCSRDPSGPCSEAEGSHTTASGKASHAEGSGTTAAGKAAHSSGCGTQSIADIAHAETVGNVASGSATHAEKRPRPAAVPAFFCISLELQQPIELGVGQPGSAS
;
A
#
# COMPACT_ATOMS: atom_id res chain seq x y z
N MET A 1 -22.83 -17.49 8.75
CA MET A 1 -21.38 -17.32 8.51
C MET A 1 -21.28 -16.45 7.27
N GLU A 2 -21.19 -15.14 7.47
CA GLU A 2 -21.28 -14.14 6.41
C GLU A 2 -20.07 -14.29 5.48
N LYS A 3 -20.35 -14.50 4.18
CA LYS A 3 -19.32 -14.57 3.14
C LYS A 3 -18.74 -13.17 3.01
N ALA A 4 -17.43 -13.04 3.22
CA ALA A 4 -16.67 -11.87 2.79
C ALA A 4 -17.05 -11.58 1.34
N ARG A 5 -17.79 -10.48 1.13
CA ARG A 5 -18.25 -10.07 -0.18
C ARG A 5 -17.00 -9.63 -0.92
N SER A 6 -16.52 -10.47 -1.82
CA SER A 6 -15.47 -10.13 -2.78
C SER A 6 -15.97 -8.96 -3.63
N ILE A 7 -15.67 -7.75 -3.18
CA ILE A 7 -15.89 -6.55 -3.97
C ILE A 7 -14.82 -6.60 -5.08
N PRO A 8 -15.22 -6.73 -6.36
CA PRO A 8 -14.39 -7.24 -7.44
C PRO A 8 -13.26 -6.31 -7.92
N ASP A 9 -12.85 -5.33 -7.12
CA ASP A 9 -11.76 -4.40 -7.46
C ASP A 9 -10.88 -4.01 -6.26
N CYS A 10 -11.23 -4.46 -5.05
CA CYS A 10 -10.45 -4.18 -3.85
C CYS A 10 -9.95 -5.48 -3.21
N SER A 11 -8.68 -5.77 -3.45
CA SER A 11 -7.91 -6.84 -2.80
C SER A 11 -7.60 -6.45 -1.35
N ARG A 12 -8.43 -6.91 -0.40
CA ARG A 12 -8.25 -6.73 1.04
C ARG A 12 -7.91 -8.07 1.69
N ASP A 13 -6.75 -8.17 2.33
CA ASP A 13 -6.28 -9.39 3.00
C ASP A 13 -6.06 -9.17 4.50
N PRO A 14 -7.10 -9.36 5.35
CA PRO A 14 -6.95 -9.40 6.80
C PRO A 14 -6.59 -10.82 7.26
N SER A 15 -5.39 -11.30 6.91
CA SER A 15 -4.91 -12.65 7.25
C SER A 15 -4.48 -12.81 8.72
N GLY A 16 -4.24 -11.71 9.43
CA GLY A 16 -3.86 -11.72 10.84
C GLY A 16 -5.02 -11.97 11.80
N PRO A 17 -4.79 -12.60 12.97
CA PRO A 17 -5.84 -12.77 13.97
C PRO A 17 -6.26 -11.41 14.55
N CYS A 18 -7.56 -11.11 14.51
CA CYS A 18 -8.14 -9.80 14.87
C CYS A 18 -7.60 -8.64 14.03
N SER A 19 -7.26 -8.88 12.76
CA SER A 19 -6.76 -7.83 11.85
C SER A 19 -7.89 -7.18 11.03
N GLU A 20 -7.59 -5.99 10.49
CA GLU A 20 -8.49 -5.23 9.62
C GLU A 20 -7.72 -4.74 8.38
N ALA A 21 -8.33 -4.90 7.19
CA ALA A 21 -7.75 -4.48 5.91
C ALA A 21 -8.80 -3.69 5.10
N GLU A 22 -8.57 -2.40 4.91
CA GLU A 22 -9.49 -1.44 4.30
C GLU A 22 -8.85 -0.78 3.07
N GLY A 23 -9.64 -0.41 2.06
CA GLY A 23 -9.12 0.17 0.81
C GLY A 23 -8.78 -0.86 -0.28
N SER A 24 -7.78 -0.63 -1.12
CA SER A 24 -7.44 -1.48 -2.28
C SER A 24 -6.01 -2.01 -2.17
N HIS A 25 -5.78 -3.29 -2.45
CA HIS A 25 -4.45 -3.90 -2.32
C HIS A 25 -3.86 -3.74 -0.92
N THR A 26 -4.66 -3.94 0.12
CA THR A 26 -4.23 -3.82 1.52
C THR A 26 -4.09 -5.17 2.19
N THR A 27 -3.08 -5.30 3.05
CA THR A 27 -2.73 -6.58 3.70
C THR A 27 -2.43 -6.34 5.17
N ALA A 28 -3.21 -6.95 6.05
CA ALA A 28 -3.04 -6.92 7.50
C ALA A 28 -2.77 -8.34 8.01
N SER A 29 -1.50 -8.73 8.06
CA SER A 29 -1.07 -10.10 8.43
C SER A 29 -0.67 -10.23 9.90
N GLY A 30 -0.46 -9.11 10.60
CA GLY A 30 -0.10 -9.10 12.01
C GLY A 30 -1.28 -9.44 12.93
N LYS A 31 -0.98 -9.96 14.13
CA LYS A 31 -2.02 -10.09 15.17
C LYS A 31 -2.48 -8.70 15.60
N ALA A 32 -3.79 -8.42 15.54
CA ALA A 32 -4.37 -7.11 15.86
C ALA A 32 -3.84 -5.95 14.99
N SER A 33 -3.45 -6.21 13.74
CA SER A 33 -2.93 -5.18 12.83
C SER A 33 -4.04 -4.52 11.99
N HIS A 34 -3.81 -3.28 11.56
CA HIS A 34 -4.72 -2.52 10.67
C HIS A 34 -3.96 -2.03 9.43
N ALA A 35 -4.44 -2.35 8.23
CA ALA A 35 -3.93 -1.80 6.97
C ALA A 35 -5.04 -1.02 6.25
N GLU A 36 -4.83 0.26 5.97
CA GLU A 36 -5.81 1.16 5.33
C GLU A 36 -5.21 1.84 4.10
N GLY A 37 -6.00 2.07 3.05
CA GLY A 37 -5.61 2.89 1.89
C GLY A 37 -5.32 2.07 0.63
N SER A 38 -4.23 2.38 -0.09
CA SER A 38 -3.88 1.69 -1.35
C SER A 38 -2.48 1.10 -1.30
N GLY A 39 -2.36 -0.21 -1.50
CA GLY A 39 -1.05 -0.88 -1.49
C GLY A 39 -0.37 -0.90 -0.12
N THR A 40 -1.12 -0.93 0.98
CA THR A 40 -0.57 -0.84 2.34
C THR A 40 -0.41 -2.21 2.99
N THR A 41 0.59 -2.38 3.86
CA THR A 41 0.87 -3.66 4.52
C THR A 41 1.19 -3.48 6.01
N ALA A 42 0.39 -4.08 6.88
CA ALA A 42 0.65 -4.15 8.32
C ALA A 42 0.99 -5.61 8.71
N ALA A 43 2.29 -5.93 8.78
CA ALA A 43 2.77 -7.28 9.04
C ALA A 43 3.13 -7.55 10.52
N GLY A 44 3.45 -6.50 11.28
CA GLY A 44 3.80 -6.63 12.70
C GLY A 44 2.58 -6.82 13.62
N LYS A 45 2.77 -7.41 14.79
CA LYS A 45 1.71 -7.48 15.81
C LYS A 45 1.34 -6.08 16.28
N ALA A 46 0.04 -5.77 16.32
CA ALA A 46 -0.50 -4.45 16.64
C ALA A 46 0.06 -3.32 15.75
N ALA A 47 0.49 -3.66 14.52
CA ALA A 47 0.98 -2.68 13.57
C ALA A 47 -0.18 -1.95 12.87
N HIS A 48 0.01 -0.68 12.56
CA HIS A 48 -0.92 0.14 11.78
C HIS A 48 -0.20 0.70 10.55
N SER A 49 -0.74 0.48 9.35
CA SER A 49 -0.23 1.04 8.09
C SER A 49 -1.37 1.74 7.36
N SER A 50 -1.25 3.04 7.10
CA SER A 50 -2.28 3.81 6.38
C SER A 50 -1.67 4.63 5.23
N GLY A 51 -2.47 4.97 4.21
CA GLY A 51 -2.07 5.81 3.08
C GLY A 51 -1.79 5.05 1.79
N CYS A 52 -0.64 5.27 1.16
CA CYS A 52 -0.29 4.72 -0.15
C CYS A 52 1.06 4.02 -0.15
N GLY A 53 1.12 2.71 -0.41
CA GLY A 53 2.41 2.01 -0.47
C GLY A 53 3.17 2.00 0.87
N THR A 54 2.47 2.08 2.01
CA THR A 54 3.08 2.06 3.35
C THR A 54 3.25 0.64 3.87
N GLN A 55 4.28 0.43 4.69
CA GLN A 55 4.57 -0.87 5.28
C GLN A 55 4.95 -0.75 6.76
N SER A 56 4.20 -1.40 7.64
CA SER A 56 4.50 -1.54 9.07
C SER A 56 4.89 -2.98 9.37
N ILE A 57 6.19 -3.24 9.40
CA ILE A 57 6.76 -4.61 9.41
C ILE A 57 6.98 -5.12 10.84
N ALA A 58 7.35 -4.22 11.76
CA ALA A 58 7.69 -4.59 13.13
C ALA A 58 6.47 -4.50 14.08
N ASP A 59 6.58 -5.18 15.21
CA ASP A 59 5.55 -5.14 16.25
C ASP A 59 5.33 -3.71 16.77
N ILE A 60 4.07 -3.29 16.84
CA ILE A 60 3.62 -1.97 17.30
C ILE A 60 4.11 -0.84 16.35
N ALA A 61 4.53 -1.18 15.13
CA ALA A 61 4.95 -0.20 14.14
C ALA A 61 3.74 0.59 13.60
N HIS A 62 3.91 1.90 13.45
CA HIS A 62 2.93 2.78 12.80
C HIS A 62 3.58 3.41 11.58
N ALA A 63 3.01 3.24 10.40
CA ALA A 63 3.44 3.89 9.16
C ALA A 63 2.26 4.61 8.52
N GLU A 64 2.40 5.91 8.30
CA GLU A 64 1.39 6.73 7.64
C GLU A 64 1.97 7.42 6.41
N THR A 65 1.10 7.94 5.54
CA THR A 65 1.40 8.71 4.30
C THR A 65 1.78 7.88 3.06
N VAL A 66 2.67 8.35 2.19
CA VAL A 66 2.99 7.73 0.88
C VAL A 66 4.40 7.15 0.90
N GLY A 67 4.52 5.84 0.68
CA GLY A 67 5.80 5.15 0.47
C GLY A 67 6.68 5.03 1.71
N ASN A 68 6.09 5.06 2.91
CA ASN A 68 6.85 5.01 4.17
C ASN A 68 6.93 3.58 4.73
N VAL A 69 8.07 3.23 5.31
CA VAL A 69 8.31 1.89 5.88
C VAL A 69 8.72 2.03 7.36
N ALA A 70 7.92 1.46 8.26
CA ALA A 70 8.21 1.32 9.68
C ALA A 70 8.74 -0.10 9.98
N SER A 71 10.06 -0.23 10.10
CA SER A 71 10.71 -1.53 10.37
C SER A 71 11.25 -1.69 11.80
N GLY A 72 11.09 -0.67 12.66
CA GLY A 72 11.48 -0.76 14.08
C GLY A 72 10.29 -1.08 14.98
N SER A 73 10.50 -1.88 16.02
CA SER A 73 9.45 -2.15 17.00
C SER A 73 9.03 -0.87 17.71
N ALA A 74 7.73 -0.63 17.82
CA ALA A 74 7.12 0.57 18.40
C ALA A 74 7.57 1.90 17.77
N THR A 75 8.04 1.90 16.51
CA THR A 75 8.39 3.15 15.83
C THR A 75 7.18 3.76 15.15
N HIS A 76 7.00 5.07 15.38
CA HIS A 76 6.16 5.92 14.55
C HIS A 76 6.97 6.38 13.34
N ALA A 77 6.73 5.79 12.18
CA ALA A 77 7.21 6.30 10.92
C ALA A 77 6.15 7.27 10.36
N GLU A 78 6.17 8.50 10.86
CA GLU A 78 5.66 9.65 10.12
C GLU A 78 6.87 10.33 9.47
N LYS A 79 6.87 10.46 8.15
CA LYS A 79 7.84 11.31 7.47
C LYS A 79 7.10 12.34 6.67
N ARG A 80 7.32 13.61 7.03
CA ARG A 80 7.02 14.80 6.25
C ARG A 80 7.40 14.54 4.78
N PRO A 81 6.55 14.88 3.79
CA PRO A 81 6.83 14.59 2.39
C PRO A 81 8.19 15.20 2.00
N ARG A 82 9.18 14.35 1.77
CA ARG A 82 10.43 14.75 1.10
C ARG A 82 10.11 14.77 -0.40
N PRO A 83 10.37 15.87 -1.11
CA PRO A 83 10.28 15.85 -2.57
C PRO A 83 11.36 14.89 -3.09
N ALA A 84 10.95 13.88 -3.86
CA ALA A 84 11.72 12.71 -4.35
C ALA A 84 11.91 11.59 -3.29
N ALA A 85 11.56 10.31 -3.49
CA ALA A 85 11.33 9.56 -4.72
C ALA A 85 10.48 8.31 -4.43
N VAL A 86 9.16 8.45 -4.49
CA VAL A 86 8.23 7.44 -5.04
C VAL A 86 7.08 8.30 -5.54
N PRO A 87 6.84 8.38 -6.86
CA PRO A 87 5.82 9.29 -7.33
C PRO A 87 4.48 8.81 -6.77
N ALA A 88 3.68 9.75 -6.24
CA ALA A 88 2.27 9.52 -5.91
C ALA A 88 1.45 8.95 -7.10
N PHE A 89 2.06 8.85 -8.28
CA PHE A 89 1.63 7.99 -9.39
C PHE A 89 1.34 6.54 -8.98
N PHE A 90 2.02 5.94 -7.98
CA PHE A 90 1.68 4.57 -7.55
C PHE A 90 0.23 4.46 -7.05
N CYS A 91 -0.33 5.55 -6.49
CA CYS A 91 -1.73 5.59 -6.07
C CYS A 91 -2.71 6.03 -7.17
N ILE A 92 -2.27 6.86 -8.13
CA ILE A 92 -3.14 7.35 -9.21
C ILE A 92 -3.14 6.37 -10.42
N SER A 93 -2.10 5.54 -10.57
CA SER A 93 -1.95 4.60 -11.68
C SER A 93 -2.51 3.21 -11.42
N LEU A 94 -3.04 2.92 -10.23
CA LEU A 94 -3.72 1.65 -9.97
C LEU A 94 -5.17 1.63 -10.48
N GLU A 95 -5.73 2.79 -10.86
CA GLU A 95 -7.07 2.93 -11.45
C GLU A 95 -7.07 2.84 -13.00
N LEU A 96 -5.90 2.78 -13.64
CA LEU A 96 -5.78 2.60 -15.08
C LEU A 96 -5.03 1.31 -15.38
N GLN A 97 -5.80 0.25 -15.56
CA GLN A 97 -5.43 -0.92 -16.35
C GLN A 97 -5.14 -0.47 -17.80
N GLN A 98 -4.08 0.30 -18.03
CA GLN A 98 -3.59 0.69 -19.34
C GLN A 98 -2.13 0.23 -19.40
N PRO A 99 -1.79 -0.74 -20.26
CA PRO A 99 -0.42 -1.21 -20.39
C PRO A 99 0.45 -0.01 -20.76
N ILE A 100 1.58 0.11 -20.06
CA ILE A 100 2.64 1.05 -20.41
C ILE A 100 3.24 0.52 -21.71
N GLU A 101 2.70 0.92 -22.85
CA GLU A 101 3.38 0.72 -24.14
C GLU A 101 4.66 1.56 -24.07
N LEU A 102 5.77 0.91 -23.69
CA LEU A 102 7.09 1.39 -23.99
C LEU A 102 7.18 1.43 -25.52
N GLY A 103 6.77 2.56 -26.09
CA GLY A 103 6.98 2.87 -27.49
C GLY A 103 8.47 2.89 -27.75
N VAL A 104 8.99 1.76 -28.22
CA VAL A 104 10.29 1.65 -28.85
C VAL A 104 10.30 2.65 -30.00
N GLY A 105 11.30 3.52 -30.02
CA GLY A 105 11.38 4.62 -30.97
C GLY A 105 11.31 4.18 -32.43
N GLN A 106 10.66 5.00 -33.24
CA GLN A 106 10.84 5.01 -34.68
C GLN A 106 11.39 6.39 -35.09
N PRO A 107 12.60 6.46 -35.68
CA PRO A 107 13.09 7.69 -36.29
C PRO A 107 12.54 7.81 -37.72
N GLY A 108 12.01 8.99 -38.06
CA GLY A 108 11.61 9.36 -39.42
C GLY A 108 10.30 10.14 -39.42
N SER A 109 10.14 11.25 -40.12
CA SER A 109 10.96 11.94 -41.10
C SER A 109 10.45 13.38 -41.15
N ALA A 110 11.33 14.36 -40.99
CA ALA A 110 11.02 15.72 -41.41
C ALA A 110 11.08 15.78 -42.93
N SER A 111 10.00 16.23 -43.56
CA SER A 111 9.95 16.75 -44.92
C SER A 111 8.97 17.91 -44.92
#